data_AF-A9B3J6-F1
#
_entry.id   AF-A9B3J6-F1
#
_cell.length_a   1.000
_cell.length_b   1.000
_cell.length_c   1.000
_cell.angle_alpha   90.00
_cell.angle_beta   90.00
_cell.angle_gamma   90.00
#
_symmetry.space_group_name_H-M   'P 1'
#
loop_
_entity.id
_entity.type
_entity.pdbx_description
1 polymer ?
#
loop_
_entity_poly.entity_id
_entity_poly.type
_entity_poly.pdbx_seq_one_letter_code
_entity_poly.pdbx_strand_id
1 'polypeptide(L)'
;MHIPILSRISTKITLASAFLLFATILLVVIGLLRGFAQTRTDVTTASQHGLQNQGQVALFDLTQVEAKLLNANLEQAASTTRHLVSLFNSLDQVPSLSLDDPLSQLTTGPANNRFDANPDRKSDLVIFANTPDSALLRQNLRDSQILDAIFPGVLANLGDALAIYYVSNEGMTRYYPVSNLQDIVPSDFDVPNENFYTIVAATRNPERKTVWTDIYSDELGKGLLTTVSSPIYQGDQFRGFIGIDITLNEFLKQLDTIPRPVAMLLCLINRAM
;
A
#
# COMPACT_ATOMS: atom_id res chain seq x y z
N MET A 1 88.76 -50.99 39.51
CA MET A 1 88.59 -51.01 38.04
C MET A 1 87.15 -50.58 37.75
N HIS A 2 86.92 -49.29 37.53
CA HIS A 2 85.57 -48.73 37.36
C HIS A 2 85.05 -49.06 35.95
N ILE A 3 83.84 -49.64 35.87
CA ILE A 3 83.18 -50.06 34.63
C ILE A 3 82.55 -48.82 33.95
N PRO A 4 83.11 -48.26 32.86
CA PRO A 4 82.61 -47.03 32.22
C PRO A 4 81.50 -47.31 31.18
N ILE A 5 81.15 -48.59 30.97
CA ILE A 5 80.27 -49.04 29.89
C ILE A 5 78.80 -48.98 30.31
N LEU A 6 78.50 -49.22 31.60
CA LEU A 6 77.13 -49.20 32.15
C LEU A 6 76.54 -47.78 32.23
N SER A 7 77.36 -46.74 32.50
CA SER A 7 76.87 -45.35 32.56
C SER A 7 76.43 -44.83 31.19
N ARG A 8 77.19 -45.15 30.13
CA ARG A 8 76.87 -44.74 28.75
C ARG A 8 75.55 -45.33 28.25
N ILE A 9 75.24 -46.58 28.61
CA ILE A 9 73.98 -47.25 28.21
C ILE A 9 72.78 -46.64 28.96
N SER A 10 72.93 -46.37 30.27
CA SER A 10 71.90 -45.71 31.09
C SER A 10 71.57 -44.29 30.58
N THR A 11 72.59 -43.48 30.24
CA THR A 11 72.35 -42.15 29.62
C THR A 11 71.66 -42.24 28.26
N LYS A 12 71.98 -43.25 27.44
CA LYS A 12 71.31 -43.42 26.14
C LYS A 12 69.84 -43.81 26.28
N ILE A 13 69.50 -44.67 27.25
CA ILE A 13 68.12 -45.09 27.51
C ILE A 13 67.30 -43.93 28.08
N THR A 14 67.86 -43.14 29.00
CA THR A 14 67.18 -41.96 29.57
C THR A 14 67.00 -40.83 28.55
N LEU A 15 67.98 -40.62 27.65
CA LEU A 15 67.82 -39.67 26.55
C LEU A 15 66.74 -40.13 25.56
N ALA A 16 66.71 -41.43 25.25
CA ALA A 16 65.72 -42.01 24.34
C ALA A 16 64.31 -41.95 24.93
N SER A 17 64.13 -42.25 26.23
CA SER A 17 62.83 -42.14 26.89
C SER A 17 62.38 -40.68 27.05
N ALA A 18 63.27 -39.76 27.37
CA ALA A 18 62.97 -38.32 27.41
C ALA A 18 62.59 -37.77 26.03
N PHE A 19 63.28 -38.21 24.97
CA PHE A 19 62.93 -37.86 23.59
C PHE A 19 61.56 -38.40 23.20
N LEU A 20 61.25 -39.65 23.56
CA LEU A 20 59.97 -40.27 23.26
C LEU A 20 58.82 -39.58 24.01
N LEU A 21 59.04 -39.18 25.26
CA LEU A 21 58.08 -38.43 26.07
C LEU A 21 57.89 -36.99 25.56
N PHE A 22 58.96 -36.35 25.10
CA PHE A 22 58.87 -35.05 24.43
C PHE A 22 58.10 -35.15 23.11
N ALA A 23 58.38 -36.18 22.30
CA ALA A 23 57.70 -36.42 21.03
C ALA A 23 56.19 -36.68 21.23
N THR A 24 55.79 -37.43 22.26
CA THR A 24 54.37 -37.66 22.56
C THR A 24 53.68 -36.38 23.02
N ILE A 25 54.30 -35.59 23.91
CA ILE A 25 53.75 -34.28 24.33
C ILE A 25 53.59 -33.37 23.12
N LEU A 26 54.60 -33.30 22.24
CA LEU A 26 54.56 -32.48 21.04
C LEU A 26 53.42 -32.90 20.10
N LEU A 27 53.21 -34.21 19.91
CA LEU A 27 52.08 -34.73 19.12
C LEU A 27 50.73 -34.37 19.73
N VAL A 28 50.58 -34.46 21.06
CA VAL A 28 49.36 -34.06 21.77
C VAL A 28 49.10 -32.56 21.61
N VAL A 29 50.11 -31.71 21.77
CA VAL A 29 49.99 -30.25 21.59
C VAL A 29 49.61 -29.90 20.15
N ILE A 30 50.24 -30.53 19.15
CA ILE A 30 49.88 -30.34 17.74
C ILE A 30 48.43 -30.79 17.48
N GLY A 31 48.01 -31.91 18.05
CA GLY A 31 46.64 -32.41 17.97
C GLY A 31 45.63 -31.43 18.56
N LEU A 32 45.94 -30.87 19.73
CA LEU A 32 45.11 -29.86 20.40
C LEU A 32 45.04 -28.56 19.60
N LEU A 33 46.16 -28.04 19.09
CA LEU A 33 46.18 -26.81 18.29
C LEU A 33 45.40 -26.97 16.98
N ARG A 34 45.52 -28.12 16.31
CA ARG A 34 44.72 -28.43 15.12
C ARG A 34 43.24 -28.58 15.46
N GLY A 35 42.91 -29.28 16.54
CA GLY A 35 41.54 -29.41 17.03
C GLY A 35 40.91 -28.05 17.31
N PHE A 36 41.60 -27.18 18.05
CA PHE A 36 41.13 -25.82 18.34
C PHE A 36 40.98 -24.95 17.09
N ALA A 37 41.90 -25.04 16.13
CA ALA A 37 41.81 -24.31 14.87
C ALA A 37 40.59 -24.76 14.05
N GLN A 38 40.36 -26.07 13.94
CA GLN A 38 39.22 -26.67 13.27
C GLN A 38 37.90 -26.27 13.94
N THR A 39 37.82 -26.35 15.28
CA THR A 39 36.63 -25.95 16.03
C THR A 39 36.33 -24.46 15.86
N ARG A 40 37.36 -23.58 15.81
CA ARG A 40 37.14 -22.16 15.53
C ARG A 40 36.53 -21.94 14.15
N THR A 41 37.04 -22.60 13.11
CA THR A 41 36.49 -22.47 11.75
C THR A 41 35.08 -23.04 11.62
N ASP A 42 34.81 -24.16 12.28
CA ASP A 42 33.50 -24.82 12.25
C ASP A 42 32.46 -23.95 12.98
N VAL A 43 32.80 -23.41 14.15
CA VAL A 43 31.93 -22.49 14.90
C VAL A 43 31.68 -21.20 14.11
N THR A 44 32.70 -20.59 13.51
CA THR A 44 32.50 -19.36 12.72
C THR A 44 31.64 -19.60 11.49
N THR A 45 31.85 -20.72 10.80
CA THR A 45 31.11 -21.06 9.57
C THR A 45 29.66 -21.41 9.91
N ALA A 46 29.44 -22.22 10.96
CA ALA A 46 28.11 -22.54 11.45
C ALA A 46 27.36 -21.30 11.96
N SER A 47 28.03 -20.38 12.66
CA SER A 47 27.44 -19.11 13.08
C SER A 47 27.11 -18.20 11.89
N GLN A 48 27.99 -18.11 10.89
CA GLN A 48 27.73 -17.32 9.68
C GLN A 48 26.54 -17.87 8.89
N HIS A 49 26.50 -19.17 8.63
CA HIS A 49 25.35 -19.81 7.97
C HIS A 49 24.07 -19.69 8.79
N GLY A 50 24.15 -19.87 10.12
CA GLY A 50 23.02 -19.69 11.02
C GLY A 50 22.45 -18.28 10.97
N LEU A 51 23.31 -17.25 11.06
CA LEU A 51 22.93 -15.85 10.97
C LEU A 51 22.37 -15.47 9.59
N GLN A 52 22.94 -16.01 8.52
CA GLN A 52 22.43 -15.80 7.16
C GLN A 52 21.04 -16.41 6.99
N ASN A 53 20.85 -17.67 7.41
CA ASN A 53 19.56 -18.34 7.33
C ASN A 53 18.50 -17.64 8.20
N GLN A 54 18.87 -17.25 9.43
CA GLN A 54 17.98 -16.47 10.31
C GLN A 54 17.64 -15.11 9.70
N GLY A 55 18.62 -14.42 9.11
CA GLY A 55 18.39 -13.15 8.41
C GLY A 55 17.46 -13.31 7.20
N GLN A 56 17.63 -14.36 6.39
CA GLN A 56 16.75 -14.64 5.25
C GLN A 56 15.32 -14.96 5.68
N VAL A 57 15.15 -15.80 6.70
CA VAL A 57 13.82 -16.13 7.26
C VAL A 57 13.16 -14.87 7.82
N ALA A 58 13.88 -14.07 8.61
CA ALA A 58 13.35 -12.82 9.15
C ALA A 58 12.93 -11.83 8.07
N LEU A 59 13.70 -11.72 6.98
CA LEU A 59 13.35 -10.87 5.83
C LEU A 59 12.11 -11.40 5.10
N PHE A 60 12.01 -12.71 4.90
CA PHE A 60 10.83 -13.31 4.28
C PHE A 60 9.58 -13.11 5.13
N ASP A 61 9.67 -13.33 6.44
CA ASP A 61 8.56 -13.12 7.37
C ASP A 61 8.15 -11.64 7.40
N LEU A 62 9.12 -10.71 7.42
CA LEU A 62 8.85 -9.28 7.37
C LEU A 62 8.10 -8.89 6.10
N THR A 63 8.60 -9.30 4.93
CA THR A 63 7.93 -9.01 3.64
C THR A 63 6.51 -9.58 3.58
N GLN A 64 6.28 -10.76 4.16
CA GLN A 64 4.95 -11.34 4.22
C GLN A 64 4.03 -10.55 5.16
N VAL A 65 4.54 -10.09 6.30
CA VAL A 65 3.78 -9.25 7.24
C VAL A 65 3.42 -7.90 6.59
N GLU A 66 4.36 -7.24 5.93
CA GLU A 66 4.14 -5.99 5.20
C GLU A 66 3.09 -6.16 4.09
N ALA A 67 3.19 -7.23 3.29
CA ALA A 67 2.21 -7.51 2.24
C ALA A 67 0.80 -7.74 2.81
N LYS A 68 0.69 -8.42 3.96
CA LYS A 68 -0.60 -8.61 4.65
C LYS A 68 -1.19 -7.29 5.15
N LEU A 69 -0.36 -6.41 5.72
CA LEU A 69 -0.79 -5.08 6.17
C LEU A 69 -1.26 -4.22 5.00
N LEU A 70 -0.51 -4.19 3.90
CA LEU A 70 -0.91 -3.48 2.69
C LEU A 70 -2.25 -3.99 2.15
N ASN A 71 -2.39 -5.32 2.03
CA ASN A 71 -3.63 -5.92 1.56
C ASN A 71 -4.81 -5.58 2.49
N ALA A 72 -4.58 -5.53 3.80
CA ALA A 72 -5.60 -5.12 4.76
C ALA A 72 -6.01 -3.64 4.58
N ASN A 73 -5.05 -2.73 4.34
CA ASN A 73 -5.35 -1.32 4.06
C ASN A 73 -6.17 -1.16 2.78
N LEU A 74 -5.80 -1.84 1.70
CA LEU A 74 -6.54 -1.81 0.43
C LEU A 74 -7.94 -2.38 0.60
N GLU A 75 -8.08 -3.52 1.28
CA GLU A 75 -9.40 -4.10 1.54
C GLU A 75 -10.26 -3.23 2.46
N GLN A 76 -9.64 -2.52 3.42
CA GLN A 76 -10.34 -1.55 4.26
C GLN A 76 -10.93 -0.42 3.40
N ALA A 77 -10.16 0.13 2.46
CA ALA A 77 -10.67 1.16 1.55
C ALA A 77 -11.83 0.64 0.68
N ALA A 78 -11.68 -0.56 0.12
CA ALA A 78 -12.74 -1.21 -0.68
C ALA A 78 -14.01 -1.52 0.13
N SER A 79 -13.85 -1.93 1.40
CA SER A 79 -14.97 -2.17 2.31
C SER A 79 -15.68 -0.87 2.67
N THR A 80 -14.91 0.20 2.91
CA THR A 80 -15.44 1.53 3.19
C THR A 80 -16.26 2.07 2.03
N THR A 81 -15.80 1.97 0.77
CA THR A 81 -16.60 2.41 -0.38
C THR A 81 -17.93 1.64 -0.46
N ARG A 82 -17.93 0.32 -0.25
CA ARG A 82 -19.17 -0.48 -0.23
C ARG A 82 -20.12 -0.07 0.90
N HIS A 83 -19.60 0.19 2.10
CA HIS A 83 -20.41 0.67 3.23
C HIS A 83 -21.01 2.04 2.95
N LEU A 84 -20.25 2.96 2.36
CA LEU A 84 -20.75 4.28 1.98
C LEU A 84 -21.83 4.20 0.91
N VAL A 85 -21.67 3.34 -0.09
CA VAL A 85 -22.72 3.09 -1.09
C VAL A 85 -23.97 2.53 -0.44
N SER A 86 -23.85 1.59 0.51
CA SER A 86 -24.99 1.04 1.26
C SER A 86 -25.72 2.13 2.05
N LEU A 87 -24.97 2.99 2.74
CA LEU A 87 -25.52 4.14 3.46
C LEU A 87 -26.21 5.12 2.49
N PHE A 88 -25.57 5.45 1.36
CA PHE A 88 -26.13 6.34 0.35
C PHE A 88 -27.45 5.81 -0.21
N ASN A 89 -27.52 4.51 -0.55
CA ASN A 89 -28.74 3.87 -1.04
C ASN A 89 -29.86 3.84 0.01
N SER A 90 -29.52 3.85 1.31
CA SER A 90 -30.55 3.91 2.36
C SER A 90 -31.27 5.27 2.42
N LEU A 91 -30.66 6.34 1.88
CA LEU A 91 -31.24 7.68 1.82
C LEU A 91 -32.42 7.77 0.86
N ASP A 92 -32.46 6.92 -0.18
CA ASP A 92 -33.58 6.85 -1.11
C ASP A 92 -34.92 6.52 -0.40
N GLN A 93 -34.86 5.95 0.81
CA GLN A 93 -36.03 5.65 1.63
C GLN A 93 -36.48 6.82 2.53
N VAL A 94 -35.71 7.90 2.58
CA VAL A 94 -36.01 9.09 3.40
C VAL A 94 -36.63 10.17 2.50
N PRO A 95 -37.88 10.58 2.74
CA PRO A 95 -38.49 11.67 1.98
C PRO A 95 -37.66 12.94 2.10
N SER A 96 -37.26 13.54 0.98
CA SER A 96 -36.58 14.84 0.96
C SER A 96 -37.46 15.89 1.63
N LEU A 97 -37.02 16.40 2.78
CA LEU A 97 -37.73 17.45 3.55
C LEU A 97 -37.42 18.86 3.03
N SER A 98 -36.43 19.03 2.15
CA SER A 98 -36.10 20.33 1.57
C SER A 98 -36.98 20.62 0.35
N LEU A 99 -37.67 21.77 0.39
CA LEU A 99 -38.49 22.29 -0.71
C LEU A 99 -37.70 23.22 -1.65
N ASP A 100 -36.47 23.59 -1.28
CA ASP A 100 -35.66 24.52 -2.05
C ASP A 100 -34.91 23.78 -3.18
N ASP A 101 -34.81 24.41 -4.36
CA ASP A 101 -34.03 23.86 -5.48
C ASP A 101 -32.52 23.90 -5.11
N PRO A 102 -31.83 22.75 -4.97
CA PRO A 102 -30.42 22.72 -4.61
C PRO A 102 -29.53 23.47 -5.61
N LEU A 103 -29.95 23.62 -6.87
CA LEU A 103 -29.19 24.36 -7.87
C LEU A 103 -29.15 25.87 -7.58
N SER A 104 -30.14 26.41 -6.88
CA SER A 104 -30.20 27.84 -6.54
C SER A 104 -29.11 28.28 -5.57
N GLN A 105 -28.48 27.32 -4.87
CA GLN A 105 -27.40 27.57 -3.92
C GLN A 105 -26.02 27.60 -4.58
N LEU A 106 -25.92 27.23 -5.87
CA LEU A 106 -24.65 27.16 -6.58
C LEU A 106 -24.33 28.46 -7.31
N THR A 107 -23.04 28.74 -7.44
CA THR A 107 -22.51 29.83 -8.27
C THR A 107 -22.24 29.33 -9.68
N THR A 108 -22.70 30.08 -10.68
CA THR A 108 -22.38 29.81 -12.08
C THR A 108 -21.09 30.54 -12.45
N GLY A 109 -20.09 29.78 -12.91
CA GLY A 109 -18.83 30.30 -13.41
C GLY A 109 -18.94 30.87 -14.83
N PRO A 110 -17.89 31.57 -15.30
CA PRO A 110 -17.89 32.24 -16.61
C PRO A 110 -18.02 31.28 -17.79
N ALA A 111 -17.65 30.01 -17.61
CA ALA A 111 -17.76 28.98 -18.63
C ALA A 111 -18.96 28.04 -18.42
N ASN A 112 -19.98 28.51 -17.69
CA ASN A 112 -21.23 27.79 -17.42
C ASN A 112 -21.10 26.51 -16.58
N ASN A 113 -19.94 26.26 -15.98
CA ASN A 113 -19.81 25.33 -14.85
C ASN A 113 -20.54 25.90 -13.63
N ARG A 114 -21.01 25.03 -12.73
CA ARG A 114 -21.65 25.44 -11.47
C ARG A 114 -20.91 24.80 -10.30
N PHE A 115 -20.69 25.57 -9.24
CA PHE A 115 -19.94 25.10 -8.08
C PHE A 115 -20.43 25.73 -6.77
N ASP A 116 -20.10 25.10 -5.66
CA ASP A 116 -20.32 25.68 -4.32
C ASP A 116 -19.21 26.71 -4.02
N ALA A 117 -19.57 28.00 -4.01
CA ALA A 117 -18.65 29.10 -3.74
C ALA A 117 -18.51 29.42 -2.24
N ASN A 118 -19.18 28.68 -1.35
CA ASN A 118 -19.05 28.88 0.08
C ASN A 118 -17.59 28.63 0.52
N PRO A 119 -16.91 29.61 1.16
CA PRO A 119 -15.54 29.41 1.65
C PRO A 119 -15.46 28.39 2.78
N ASP A 120 -16.56 28.14 3.51
CA ASP A 120 -16.61 27.21 4.65
C ASP A 120 -17.07 25.79 4.26
N ARG A 121 -17.24 25.54 2.95
CA ARG A 121 -17.67 24.23 2.42
C ARG A 121 -16.74 23.11 2.86
N LYS A 122 -17.29 21.90 3.03
CA LYS A 122 -16.53 20.74 3.48
C LYS A 122 -15.90 19.97 2.33
N SER A 123 -16.60 19.86 1.21
CA SER A 123 -16.10 19.29 -0.04
C SER A 123 -16.22 20.31 -1.17
N ASP A 124 -15.45 20.11 -2.25
CA ASP A 124 -15.78 20.75 -3.52
C ASP A 124 -17.02 20.10 -4.12
N LEU A 125 -17.86 20.91 -4.76
CA LEU A 125 -18.98 20.46 -5.57
C LEU A 125 -18.86 21.15 -6.92
N VAL A 126 -18.77 20.38 -8.00
CA VAL A 126 -18.64 20.89 -9.36
C VAL A 126 -19.62 20.17 -10.30
N ILE A 127 -20.33 20.96 -11.09
CA ILE A 127 -21.15 20.55 -12.23
C ILE A 127 -20.49 21.15 -13.47
N PHE A 128 -20.05 20.30 -14.40
CA PHE A 128 -19.39 20.73 -15.63
C PHE A 128 -20.39 21.30 -16.63
N ALA A 129 -19.91 22.13 -17.55
CA ALA A 129 -20.73 22.95 -18.45
C ALA A 129 -21.68 22.12 -19.34
N ASN A 130 -21.29 20.87 -19.64
CA ASN A 130 -22.03 19.95 -20.51
C ASN A 130 -23.05 19.08 -19.75
N THR A 131 -23.15 19.21 -18.43
CA THR A 131 -24.08 18.42 -17.61
C THR A 131 -25.52 18.94 -17.77
N PRO A 132 -26.47 18.12 -18.25
CA PRO A 132 -27.86 18.54 -18.42
C PRO A 132 -28.53 18.85 -17.08
N ASP A 133 -29.35 19.91 -17.06
CA ASP A 133 -30.22 20.19 -15.92
C ASP A 133 -31.39 19.19 -15.88
N SER A 134 -31.24 18.14 -15.06
CA SER A 134 -32.18 17.02 -14.98
C SER A 134 -32.79 16.87 -13.58
N ALA A 135 -33.89 16.13 -13.47
CA ALA A 135 -34.46 15.76 -12.17
C ALA A 135 -33.49 14.88 -11.36
N LEU A 136 -32.73 14.02 -12.05
CA LEU A 136 -31.72 13.14 -11.48
C LEU A 136 -30.53 13.95 -10.90
N LEU A 137 -30.11 15.01 -11.58
CA LEU A 137 -29.06 15.92 -11.09
C LEU A 137 -29.49 16.58 -9.78
N ARG A 138 -30.72 17.12 -9.72
CA ARG A 138 -31.27 17.71 -8.48
C ARG A 138 -31.38 16.68 -7.35
N GLN A 139 -31.70 15.43 -7.68
CA GLN A 139 -31.72 14.33 -6.70
C GLN A 139 -30.30 14.01 -6.20
N ASN A 140 -29.33 13.82 -7.10
CA ASN A 140 -27.93 13.59 -6.75
C ASN A 140 -27.34 14.73 -5.90
N LEU A 141 -27.70 15.98 -6.19
CA LEU A 141 -27.30 17.13 -5.40
C LEU A 141 -27.80 17.04 -3.96
N ARG A 142 -29.10 16.77 -3.75
CA ARG A 142 -29.69 16.62 -2.41
C ARG A 142 -29.10 15.42 -1.66
N ASP A 143 -29.10 14.25 -2.28
CA ASP A 143 -28.68 13.01 -1.62
C ASP A 143 -27.20 13.07 -1.22
N SER A 144 -26.36 13.72 -2.03
CA SER A 144 -24.93 13.86 -1.74
C SER A 144 -24.57 14.87 -0.65
N GLN A 145 -25.50 15.71 -0.19
CA GLN A 145 -25.20 16.69 0.88
C GLN A 145 -24.74 16.01 2.18
N ILE A 146 -25.28 14.83 2.51
CA ILE A 146 -24.88 14.11 3.72
C ILE A 146 -23.39 13.72 3.70
N LEU A 147 -22.79 13.59 2.52
CA LEU A 147 -21.39 13.20 2.37
C LEU A 147 -20.44 14.25 2.93
N ASP A 148 -20.84 15.54 2.99
CA ASP A 148 -20.06 16.60 3.65
C ASP A 148 -19.83 16.31 5.15
N ALA A 149 -20.76 15.63 5.80
CA ALA A 149 -20.64 15.24 7.20
C ALA A 149 -19.84 13.95 7.39
N ILE A 150 -19.81 13.07 6.38
CA ILE A 150 -19.26 11.72 6.49
C ILE A 150 -17.81 11.65 6.00
N PHE A 151 -17.52 12.23 4.84
CA PHE A 151 -16.22 12.15 4.18
C PHE A 151 -15.04 12.57 5.06
N PRO A 152 -15.10 13.68 5.84
CA PRO A 152 -14.00 14.06 6.73
C PRO A 152 -13.63 12.97 7.73
N GLY A 153 -14.64 12.38 8.38
CA GLY A 153 -14.44 11.33 9.37
C GLY A 153 -13.92 10.04 8.74
N VAL A 154 -14.43 9.69 7.56
CA VAL A 154 -13.97 8.49 6.84
C VAL A 154 -12.53 8.64 6.39
N LEU A 155 -12.18 9.73 5.70
CA LEU A 155 -10.84 9.92 5.16
C LEU A 155 -9.79 9.96 6.28
N ALA A 156 -10.11 10.59 7.42
CA ALA A 156 -9.22 10.65 8.57
C ALA A 156 -8.89 9.27 9.18
N ASN A 157 -9.70 8.24 8.91
CA ASN A 157 -9.48 6.87 9.39
C ASN A 157 -8.87 5.94 8.32
N LEU A 158 -8.54 6.47 7.13
CA LEU A 158 -7.90 5.75 6.04
C LEU A 158 -6.49 6.33 5.81
N GLY A 159 -5.47 5.70 6.38
CA GLY A 159 -4.12 6.27 6.46
C GLY A 159 -3.50 6.70 5.13
N ASP A 160 -3.67 5.90 4.07
CA ASP A 160 -3.05 6.12 2.76
C ASP A 160 -3.99 6.82 1.75
N ALA A 161 -5.18 7.23 2.18
CA ALA A 161 -6.17 7.85 1.31
C ALA A 161 -5.91 9.35 1.13
N LEU A 162 -5.80 9.79 -0.12
CA LEU A 162 -5.61 11.20 -0.48
C LEU A 162 -6.93 11.97 -0.58
N ALA A 163 -7.97 11.28 -1.05
CA ALA A 163 -9.25 11.87 -1.32
C ALA A 163 -10.35 10.82 -1.33
N ILE A 164 -11.57 11.30 -1.12
CA ILE A 164 -12.80 10.54 -1.27
C ILE A 164 -13.81 11.41 -2.02
N TYR A 165 -14.51 10.81 -2.98
CA TYR A 165 -15.40 11.57 -3.84
C TYR A 165 -16.60 10.74 -4.29
N TYR A 166 -17.67 11.46 -4.60
CA TYR A 166 -18.85 10.95 -5.29
C TYR A 166 -18.93 11.59 -6.67
N VAL A 167 -19.11 10.76 -7.69
CA VAL A 167 -19.34 11.21 -9.07
C VAL A 167 -20.67 10.63 -9.54
N SER A 168 -21.58 11.51 -9.96
CA SER A 168 -22.87 11.11 -10.52
C SER A 168 -22.74 10.63 -11.96
N ASN A 169 -23.77 9.91 -12.44
CA ASN A 169 -23.81 9.48 -13.84
C ASN A 169 -23.82 10.64 -14.85
N GLU A 170 -24.26 11.84 -14.45
CA GLU A 170 -24.22 13.05 -15.28
C GLU A 170 -22.92 13.87 -15.13
N GLY A 171 -21.93 13.35 -14.38
CA GLY A 171 -20.63 14.00 -14.18
C GLY A 171 -20.58 15.02 -13.03
N MET A 172 -21.65 15.18 -12.25
CA MET A 172 -21.59 15.99 -11.03
C MET A 172 -20.59 15.37 -10.06
N THR A 173 -19.61 16.15 -9.62
CA THR A 173 -18.52 15.66 -8.77
C THR A 173 -18.55 16.36 -7.42
N ARG A 174 -18.57 15.58 -6.34
CA ARG A 174 -18.37 16.03 -4.97
C ARG A 174 -17.07 15.45 -4.44
N TYR A 175 -16.08 16.28 -4.13
CA TYR A 175 -14.71 15.86 -3.85
C TYR A 175 -14.21 16.38 -2.50
N TYR A 176 -13.70 15.48 -1.66
CA TYR A 176 -13.09 15.81 -0.37
C TYR A 176 -11.63 15.31 -0.32
N PRO A 177 -10.66 16.10 0.17
CA PRO A 177 -10.81 17.45 0.76
C PRO A 177 -10.95 18.56 -0.30
N VAL A 178 -11.44 19.74 0.13
CA VAL A 178 -11.49 20.96 -0.69
C VAL A 178 -10.14 21.21 -1.35
N SER A 179 -10.14 21.18 -2.67
CA SER A 179 -8.96 21.39 -3.53
C SER A 179 -9.19 22.50 -4.57
N ASN A 180 -10.37 23.14 -4.55
CA ASN A 180 -10.84 24.09 -5.56
C ASN A 180 -10.88 23.48 -6.97
N LEU A 181 -11.49 22.30 -7.11
CA LEU A 181 -11.60 21.58 -8.38
C LEU A 181 -12.05 22.46 -9.56
N GLN A 182 -12.95 23.42 -9.32
CA GLN A 182 -13.46 24.34 -10.34
C GLN A 182 -12.38 25.23 -10.99
N ASP A 183 -11.25 25.44 -10.31
CA ASP A 183 -10.14 26.27 -10.78
C ASP A 183 -9.02 25.43 -11.44
N ILE A 184 -9.03 24.12 -11.21
CA ILE A 184 -8.01 23.17 -11.69
C ILE A 184 -8.50 22.41 -12.92
N VAL A 185 -9.75 21.94 -12.87
CA VAL A 185 -10.33 21.10 -13.91
C VAL A 185 -11.07 21.99 -14.94
N PRO A 186 -10.85 21.78 -16.25
CA PRO A 186 -11.56 22.52 -17.28
C PRO A 186 -13.09 22.46 -17.10
N SER A 187 -13.78 23.57 -17.38
CA SER A 187 -15.24 23.65 -17.22
C SER A 187 -16.01 22.68 -18.12
N ASP A 188 -15.43 22.26 -19.23
CA ASP A 188 -15.98 21.34 -20.23
C ASP A 188 -15.45 19.90 -20.05
N PHE A 189 -14.81 19.60 -18.92
CA PHE A 189 -14.28 18.28 -18.61
C PHE A 189 -15.34 17.18 -18.71
N ASP A 190 -15.00 16.13 -19.45
CA ASP A 190 -15.92 15.07 -19.84
C ASP A 190 -15.73 13.83 -18.96
N VAL A 191 -16.20 13.92 -17.73
CA VAL A 191 -16.08 12.88 -16.71
C VAL A 191 -16.47 11.47 -17.22
N PRO A 192 -17.58 11.28 -17.99
CA PRO A 192 -17.93 9.97 -18.53
C PRO A 192 -16.88 9.29 -19.41
N ASN A 193 -15.95 10.05 -20.02
CA ASN A 193 -14.90 9.53 -20.88
C ASN A 193 -13.59 9.22 -20.14
N GLU A 194 -13.51 9.54 -18.85
CA GLU A 194 -12.32 9.31 -18.03
C GLU A 194 -12.17 7.85 -17.58
N ASN A 195 -10.93 7.39 -17.45
CA ASN A 195 -10.66 6.00 -17.07
C ASN A 195 -11.28 5.63 -15.72
N PHE A 196 -11.13 6.50 -14.71
CA PHE A 196 -11.68 6.29 -13.37
C PHE A 196 -13.22 6.15 -13.36
N TYR A 197 -13.91 6.76 -14.33
CA TYR A 197 -15.36 6.63 -14.51
C TYR A 197 -15.71 5.37 -15.30
N THR A 198 -15.06 5.15 -16.44
CA THR A 198 -15.45 4.09 -17.38
C THR A 198 -15.30 2.69 -16.79
N ILE A 199 -14.33 2.45 -15.89
CA ILE A 199 -14.13 1.12 -15.28
C ILE A 199 -15.27 0.71 -14.34
N VAL A 200 -15.95 1.67 -13.72
CA VAL A 200 -17.03 1.44 -12.75
C VAL A 200 -18.40 1.58 -13.41
N ALA A 201 -18.47 2.24 -14.57
CA ALA A 201 -19.68 2.41 -15.35
C ALA A 201 -20.34 1.06 -15.72
N ALA A 202 -21.68 1.07 -15.76
CA ALA A 202 -22.50 -0.14 -15.97
C ALA A 202 -22.14 -0.94 -17.24
N THR A 203 -21.63 -0.29 -18.27
CA THR A 203 -21.24 -0.92 -19.55
C THR A 203 -20.02 -1.82 -19.42
N ARG A 204 -19.05 -1.47 -18.55
CA ARG A 204 -17.84 -2.26 -18.29
C ARG A 204 -17.91 -3.06 -17.00
N ASN A 205 -18.84 -2.72 -16.10
CA ASN A 205 -19.05 -3.38 -14.82
C ASN A 205 -20.50 -3.84 -14.64
N PRO A 206 -21.01 -4.76 -15.50
CA PRO A 206 -22.40 -5.24 -15.42
C PRO A 206 -22.70 -6.00 -14.12
N GLU A 207 -21.66 -6.55 -13.48
CA GLU A 207 -21.75 -7.25 -12.20
C GLU A 207 -21.78 -6.31 -11.00
N ARG A 208 -21.68 -4.98 -11.22
CA ARG A 208 -21.77 -3.94 -10.20
C ARG A 208 -20.73 -4.12 -9.08
N LYS A 209 -19.55 -4.62 -9.42
CA LYS A 209 -18.47 -4.92 -8.48
C LYS A 209 -17.76 -3.65 -8.02
N THR A 210 -17.12 -3.74 -6.86
CA THR A 210 -16.07 -2.77 -6.49
C THR A 210 -14.85 -3.02 -7.36
N VAL A 211 -14.32 -1.97 -7.98
CA VAL A 211 -13.25 -2.06 -8.97
C VAL A 211 -12.09 -1.15 -8.58
N TRP A 212 -10.91 -1.49 -9.08
CA TRP A 212 -9.69 -0.72 -8.90
C TRP A 212 -9.20 -0.22 -10.26
N THR A 213 -8.73 1.02 -10.34
CA THR A 213 -7.97 1.48 -11.51
C THR A 213 -6.57 0.87 -11.50
N ASP A 214 -5.97 0.74 -12.68
CA ASP A 214 -4.51 0.69 -12.77
C ASP A 214 -3.90 1.95 -12.13
N ILE A 215 -2.60 1.91 -11.84
CA ILE A 215 -1.86 3.06 -11.30
C ILE A 215 -1.84 4.18 -12.35
N TYR A 216 -2.22 5.39 -11.96
CA TYR A 216 -2.20 6.56 -12.82
C TYR A 216 -1.67 7.81 -12.11
N SER A 217 -1.38 8.85 -12.88
CA SER A 217 -0.97 10.15 -12.35
C SER A 217 -2.20 10.97 -11.97
N ASP A 218 -2.22 11.52 -10.77
CA ASP A 218 -3.27 12.41 -10.31
C ASP A 218 -3.32 13.71 -11.12
N GLU A 219 -4.52 14.07 -11.60
CA GLU A 219 -4.80 15.34 -12.29
C GLU A 219 -4.61 16.55 -11.37
N LEU A 220 -4.75 16.37 -10.04
CA LEU A 220 -4.49 17.43 -9.06
C LEU A 220 -3.00 17.50 -8.65
N GLY A 221 -2.12 16.72 -9.29
CA GLY A 221 -0.68 16.76 -9.07
C GLY A 221 -0.20 16.11 -7.77
N LYS A 222 -1.00 15.24 -7.13
CA LYS A 222 -0.61 14.52 -5.89
C LYS A 222 0.29 13.29 -6.13
N GLY A 223 0.68 13.03 -7.37
CA GLY A 223 1.61 11.96 -7.76
C GLY A 223 0.91 10.70 -8.28
N LEU A 224 1.54 9.54 -8.11
CA LEU A 224 0.98 8.27 -8.55
C LEU A 224 -0.01 7.72 -7.52
N LEU A 225 -1.19 7.32 -8.01
CA LEU A 225 -2.25 6.75 -7.18
C LEU A 225 -3.02 5.65 -7.90
N THR A 226 -3.82 4.91 -7.13
CA THR A 226 -4.87 4.01 -7.63
C THR A 226 -6.16 4.38 -6.92
N THR A 227 -7.29 4.15 -7.58
CA THR A 227 -8.61 4.45 -7.03
C THR A 227 -9.41 3.17 -6.87
N VAL A 228 -9.99 2.99 -5.69
CA VAL A 228 -11.05 2.00 -5.47
C VAL A 228 -12.42 2.67 -5.61
N SER A 229 -13.28 2.09 -6.44
CA SER A 229 -14.60 2.63 -6.76
C SER A 229 -15.69 1.60 -6.56
N SER A 230 -16.75 1.97 -5.84
CA SER A 230 -17.96 1.16 -5.71
C SER A 230 -19.15 1.85 -6.39
N PRO A 231 -19.87 1.16 -7.29
CA PRO A 231 -20.97 1.76 -8.04
C PRO A 231 -22.23 1.92 -7.19
N ILE A 232 -22.98 2.99 -7.42
CA ILE A 232 -24.27 3.30 -6.80
C ILE A 232 -25.37 3.03 -7.82
N TYR A 233 -26.41 2.33 -7.39
CA TYR A 233 -27.56 1.99 -8.22
C TYR A 233 -28.87 2.26 -7.47
N GLN A 234 -29.86 2.78 -8.20
CA GLN A 234 -31.25 2.80 -7.78
C GLN A 234 -32.04 1.81 -8.66
N GLY A 235 -32.37 0.64 -8.11
CA GLY A 235 -32.86 -0.48 -8.91
C GLY A 235 -31.80 -0.92 -9.94
N ASP A 236 -32.13 -0.81 -11.23
CA ASP A 236 -31.20 -1.11 -12.33
C ASP A 236 -30.50 0.13 -12.91
N GLN A 237 -30.85 1.33 -12.45
CA GLN A 237 -30.28 2.57 -12.93
C GLN A 237 -28.97 2.88 -12.22
N PHE A 238 -27.88 3.04 -12.98
CA PHE A 238 -26.60 3.52 -12.47
C PHE A 238 -26.72 5.01 -12.09
N ARG A 239 -26.47 5.33 -10.82
CA ARG A 239 -26.55 6.68 -10.25
C ARG A 239 -25.20 7.40 -10.27
N GLY A 240 -24.11 6.64 -10.37
CA GLY A 240 -22.75 7.13 -10.15
C GLY A 240 -21.94 6.17 -9.29
N PHE A 241 -20.89 6.64 -8.64
CA PHE A 241 -20.04 5.82 -7.78
C PHE A 241 -19.36 6.66 -6.68
N ILE A 242 -18.91 5.98 -5.62
CA ILE A 242 -18.00 6.56 -4.63
C ILE A 242 -16.61 5.99 -4.87
N GLY A 243 -15.63 6.88 -5.00
CA GLY A 243 -14.21 6.57 -5.21
C GLY A 243 -13.36 7.02 -4.03
N ILE A 244 -12.29 6.28 -3.74
CA ILE A 244 -11.23 6.66 -2.80
C ILE A 244 -9.89 6.54 -3.52
N ASP A 245 -9.15 7.65 -3.53
CA ASP A 245 -7.80 7.72 -4.07
C ASP A 245 -6.78 7.30 -3.02
N ILE A 246 -5.93 6.33 -3.36
CA ILE A 246 -4.87 5.82 -2.48
C ILE A 246 -3.51 6.16 -3.10
N THR A 247 -2.68 6.89 -2.36
CA THR A 247 -1.34 7.23 -2.83
C THR A 247 -0.39 6.04 -2.75
N LEU A 248 0.49 5.93 -3.74
CA LEU A 248 1.61 5.00 -3.69
C LEU A 248 2.86 5.60 -3.03
N ASN A 249 2.86 6.88 -2.66
CA ASN A 249 4.06 7.55 -2.17
C ASN A 249 4.60 6.93 -0.87
N GLU A 250 3.73 6.56 0.07
CA GLU A 250 4.15 5.88 1.30
C GLU A 250 4.60 4.43 1.03
N PHE A 251 3.97 3.75 0.07
CA PHE A 251 4.41 2.42 -0.36
C PHE A 251 5.80 2.44 -1.00
N LEU A 252 6.07 3.39 -1.89
CA LEU A 252 7.38 3.55 -2.53
C LEU A 252 8.48 3.89 -1.51
N LYS A 253 8.18 4.72 -0.50
CA LYS A 253 9.12 5.00 0.61
C LYS A 253 9.45 3.75 1.41
N GLN A 254 8.48 2.87 1.67
CA GLN A 254 8.73 1.61 2.38
C GLN A 254 9.64 0.69 1.55
N LEU A 255 9.42 0.58 0.24
CA LEU A 255 10.30 -0.19 -0.65
C LEU A 255 11.74 0.35 -0.69
N ASP A 256 11.94 1.66 -0.59
CA ASP A 256 13.28 2.28 -0.55
C ASP A 256 14.05 1.98 0.75
N THR A 257 13.37 1.58 1.82
CA THR A 257 14.01 1.16 3.08
C THR A 257 14.50 -0.29 3.05
N ILE A 258 14.07 -1.08 2.07
CA ILE A 258 14.52 -2.46 1.88
C ILE A 258 15.89 -2.45 1.17
N PRO A 259 16.94 -3.07 1.72
CA PRO A 259 18.24 -3.14 1.06
C PRO A 259 18.13 -3.71 -0.37
N ARG A 260 18.72 -3.00 -1.35
CA ARG A 260 18.69 -3.30 -2.79
C ARG A 260 18.90 -4.77 -3.21
N PRO A 261 19.68 -5.63 -2.50
CA PRO A 261 19.78 -7.05 -2.84
C PRO A 261 18.45 -7.82 -2.78
N VAL A 262 17.51 -7.39 -1.93
CA VAL A 262 16.22 -8.07 -1.69
C VAL A 262 15.18 -7.68 -2.75
N ALA A 263 15.14 -6.41 -3.17
CA ALA A 263 14.26 -5.93 -4.23
C ALA A 263 14.56 -6.61 -5.59
N MET A 264 15.84 -6.89 -5.87
CA MET A 264 16.24 -7.60 -7.08
C MET A 264 15.81 -9.08 -7.06
N LEU A 265 15.77 -9.71 -5.88
CA LEU A 265 15.28 -11.08 -5.72
C LEU A 265 13.76 -11.18 -5.93
N LEU A 266 12.97 -10.23 -5.42
CA LEU A 266 11.52 -10.15 -5.68
C LEU A 266 11.20 -9.95 -7.17
N CYS A 267 11.96 -9.10 -7.86
CA CYS A 267 11.76 -8.85 -9.28
C CYS A 267 12.18 -10.05 -10.16
N LEU A 268 13.12 -10.88 -9.70
CA LEU A 268 13.56 -12.10 -10.38
C LEU A 268 12.58 -13.27 -10.19
N ILE A 269 11.94 -13.38 -9.01
CA ILE A 269 10.94 -14.43 -8.74
C ILE A 269 9.68 -14.21 -9.59
N ASN A 270 9.26 -12.97 -9.82
CA ASN A 270 8.08 -12.66 -10.65
C ASN A 270 8.30 -12.78 -12.17
N ARG A 271 9.53 -13.09 -12.62
CA ARG A 271 9.84 -13.40 -14.03
C ARG A 271 10.02 -14.90 -14.29
N ALA A 272 9.88 -15.73 -13.26
CA ALA A 272 10.07 -17.18 -13.32
C ALA A 272 8.78 -17.99 -13.07
N MET A 273 7.63 -17.32 -12.92
CA MET A 273 6.29 -17.89 -13.05
C MET A 273 5.62 -17.32 -14.30
#